data_AF-U1ZM01-F1
#
_entry.id   AF-U1ZM01-F1
#
_cell.length_a   1.000
_cell.length_b   1.000
_cell.length_c   1.000
_cell.angle_alpha   90.00
_cell.angle_beta   90.00
_cell.angle_gamma   90.00
#
_symmetry.space_group_name_H-M   'P 1'
#
loop_
_entity.id
_entity.type
_entity.pdbx_description
1 polymer ?
#
loop_
_entity_poly.entity_id
_entity_poly.type
_entity_poly.pdbx_seq_one_letter_code
_entity_poly.pdbx_strand_id
1 'polypeptide(L)'
;MVHPPPPLLFAIGTLIFSPGIDRLMREGRLDPLPYFQRHTRGDWGDVSDAQWQANNAALQSAERLESSYVVHRELSLCIVTEADRSATHIALASER
;
A
#
# COMPACT_ATOMS: atom_id res chain seq x y z
N MET A 1 -14.55 -22.38 14.50
CA MET A 1 -15.19 -21.12 14.08
C MET A 1 -14.15 -20.32 13.34
N VAL A 2 -14.37 -19.99 12.06
CA VAL A 2 -13.46 -19.15 11.30
C VAL A 2 -13.92 -17.71 11.53
N HIS A 3 -13.12 -16.90 12.21
CA HIS A 3 -13.43 -15.48 12.34
C HIS A 3 -13.34 -14.84 10.95
N PRO A 4 -14.33 -14.02 10.53
CA PRO A 4 -14.17 -13.25 9.31
C PRO A 4 -12.94 -12.35 9.46
N PRO A 5 -12.14 -12.16 8.40
CA PRO A 5 -11.02 -11.24 8.46
C PRO A 5 -11.55 -9.84 8.84
N PRO A 6 -10.76 -9.04 9.59
CA PRO A 6 -11.18 -7.70 9.96
C PRO A 6 -11.52 -6.89 8.70
N PRO A 7 -12.53 -5.99 8.78
CA PRO A 7 -12.98 -5.18 7.65
C PRO A 7 -11.85 -4.28 7.14
N LEU A 8 -11.91 -3.96 5.85
CA LEU A 8 -11.02 -2.97 5.23
C LEU A 8 -11.27 -1.60 5.84
N LEU A 9 -10.21 -0.80 6.03
CA LEU A 9 -10.32 0.54 6.61
C LEU A 9 -10.87 1.58 5.63
N PHE A 10 -10.80 1.31 4.33
CA PHE A 10 -11.28 2.19 3.27
C PHE A 10 -11.65 1.38 2.01
N ALA A 11 -12.41 2.01 1.11
CA ALA A 11 -12.79 1.41 -0.16
C ALA A 11 -11.59 1.19 -1.08
N ILE A 12 -11.57 0.08 -1.82
CA ILE A 12 -10.53 -0.22 -2.80
C ILE A 12 -10.93 0.36 -4.15
N GLY A 13 -10.16 1.34 -4.62
CA GLY A 13 -10.27 1.89 -5.96
C GLY A 13 -9.52 1.07 -7.02
N THR A 14 -9.16 1.73 -8.11
CA THR A 14 -8.36 1.13 -9.19
C THR A 14 -6.95 0.86 -8.72
N LEU A 15 -6.44 -0.35 -8.94
CA LEU A 15 -5.02 -0.66 -8.70
C LEU A 15 -4.19 -0.28 -9.93
N ILE A 16 -3.15 0.52 -9.70
CA ILE A 16 -2.22 0.98 -10.73
C ILE A 16 -0.82 0.54 -10.34
N PHE A 17 -0.19 -0.29 -11.17
CA PHE A 17 1.16 -0.79 -10.95
C PHE A 17 2.18 0.02 -11.74
N SER A 18 3.31 0.36 -11.13
CA SER A 18 4.44 0.95 -11.85
C SER A 18 5.04 -0.04 -12.86
N PRO A 19 5.81 0.42 -13.86
CA PRO A 19 6.53 -0.46 -14.78
C PRO A 19 7.46 -1.45 -14.07
N GLY A 20 8.14 -1.02 -13.00
CA GLY A 20 8.99 -1.89 -12.18
C GLY A 20 8.23 -3.00 -11.48
N ILE A 21 7.07 -2.69 -10.87
CA ILE A 21 6.22 -3.69 -10.23
C ILE A 21 5.64 -4.66 -11.26
N ASP A 22 5.06 -4.15 -12.35
CA ASP A 22 4.47 -4.95 -13.43
C ASP A 22 5.52 -5.92 -14.04
N ARG A 23 6.76 -5.46 -14.24
CA ARG A 23 7.85 -6.33 -14.68
C ARG A 23 8.15 -7.44 -13.68
N LEU A 24 8.30 -7.13 -12.39
CA LEU A 24 8.61 -8.15 -11.37
C LEU A 24 7.46 -9.15 -11.19
N MET A 25 6.22 -8.72 -11.33
CA MET A 25 5.04 -9.60 -11.35
C MET A 25 5.10 -10.57 -12.53
N ARG A 26 5.34 -10.06 -13.76
CA ARG A 26 5.45 -10.89 -14.97
C ARG A 26 6.61 -11.87 -14.92
N GLU A 27 7.72 -11.50 -14.27
CA GLU A 27 8.87 -12.38 -14.03
C GLU A 27 8.63 -13.40 -12.90
N GLY A 28 7.51 -13.32 -12.18
CA GLY A 28 7.22 -14.20 -11.03
C GLY A 28 8.11 -13.93 -9.81
N ARG A 29 8.71 -12.74 -9.73
CA ARG A 29 9.69 -12.36 -8.70
C ARG A 29 9.08 -11.58 -7.53
N LEU A 30 7.88 -11.04 -7.70
CA LEU A 30 7.17 -10.28 -6.69
C LEU A 30 5.66 -10.44 -6.84
N ASP A 31 5.00 -10.76 -5.74
CA ASP A 31 3.55 -10.56 -5.58
C ASP A 31 3.34 -9.31 -4.69
N PRO A 32 2.78 -8.20 -5.22
CA PRO A 32 2.53 -7.00 -4.42
C PRO A 32 1.26 -7.10 -3.56
N LEU A 33 0.37 -8.07 -3.80
CA LEU A 33 -0.94 -8.14 -3.14
C LEU A 33 -0.87 -8.30 -1.62
N PRO A 34 0.07 -9.07 -1.02
CA PRO A 34 0.20 -9.13 0.43
C PRO A 34 0.48 -7.76 1.07
N TYR A 35 1.27 -6.91 0.41
CA TYR A 35 1.59 -5.56 0.88
C TYR A 35 0.39 -4.62 0.72
N PHE A 36 -0.33 -4.73 -0.39
CA PHE A 36 -1.58 -4.01 -0.58
C PHE A 36 -2.62 -4.40 0.49
N GLN A 37 -2.74 -5.68 0.83
CA GLN A 37 -3.64 -6.13 1.89
C GLN A 37 -3.27 -5.55 3.26
N ARG A 38 -1.97 -5.43 3.57
CA ARG A 38 -1.49 -4.74 4.78
C ARG A 38 -1.92 -3.28 4.78
N HIS A 39 -1.70 -2.57 3.68
CA HIS A 39 -2.11 -1.17 3.49
C HIS A 39 -3.61 -0.97 3.75
N THR A 40 -4.48 -1.80 3.16
CA THR A 40 -5.94 -1.71 3.35
C THR A 40 -6.43 -2.00 4.77
N ARG A 41 -5.57 -2.58 5.61
CA ARG A 41 -5.83 -2.88 7.02
C ARG A 41 -5.16 -1.90 7.97
N GLY A 42 -4.52 -0.85 7.45
CA GLY A 42 -3.85 0.18 8.25
C GLY A 42 -2.49 -0.23 8.78
N ASP A 43 -1.91 -1.30 8.25
CA ASP A 43 -0.50 -1.59 8.48
C ASP A 43 0.29 -0.77 7.46
N TRP A 44 0.82 0.37 7.89
CA TRP A 44 1.52 1.32 7.02
C TRP A 44 2.99 0.94 6.75
N GLY A 45 3.47 -0.14 7.36
CA GLY A 45 4.81 -0.67 7.19
C GLY A 45 5.93 0.26 7.68
N ASP A 46 7.00 0.34 6.89
CA ASP A 46 8.26 1.00 7.19
C ASP A 46 8.21 2.51 6.87
N VAL A 47 7.26 3.23 7.46
CA VAL A 47 7.15 4.70 7.40
C VAL A 47 7.50 5.33 8.75
N SER A 48 7.77 6.63 8.76
CA SER A 48 8.03 7.37 10.02
C SER A 48 6.80 7.39 10.91
N ASP A 49 7.00 7.57 12.23
CA ASP A 49 5.89 7.73 13.17
C ASP A 49 4.92 8.82 12.71
N ALA A 50 5.44 9.99 12.32
CA ALA A 50 4.63 11.10 11.84
C ALA A 50 3.74 10.70 10.64
N GLN A 51 4.26 9.89 9.72
CA GLN A 51 3.47 9.38 8.59
C GLN A 51 2.44 8.33 9.05
N TRP A 52 2.76 7.50 10.03
CA TRP A 52 1.79 6.59 10.67
C TRP A 52 0.61 7.37 11.25
N GLN A 53 0.87 8.45 11.99
CA GLN A 53 -0.19 9.28 12.56
C GLN A 53 -0.96 10.04 11.47
N ALA A 54 -0.28 10.56 10.45
CA ALA A 54 -0.91 11.23 9.32
C ALA A 54 -1.89 10.29 8.58
N ASN A 55 -1.49 9.05 8.30
CA ASN A 55 -2.38 8.07 7.67
C ASN A 55 -3.60 7.77 8.53
N ASN A 56 -3.42 7.58 9.84
CA ASN A 56 -4.53 7.30 10.76
C ASN A 56 -5.53 8.46 10.81
N ALA A 57 -5.05 9.71 10.77
CA ALA A 57 -5.92 10.89 10.66
C ALA A 57 -6.60 10.97 9.28
N ALA A 58 -5.86 10.68 8.21
CA ALA A 58 -6.33 10.72 6.82
C ALA A 58 -7.47 9.73 6.52
N LEU A 59 -7.61 8.66 7.32
CA LEU A 59 -8.79 7.79 7.27
C LEU A 59 -10.11 8.55 7.52
N GLN A 60 -10.06 9.66 8.26
CA GLN A 60 -11.23 10.49 8.59
C GLN A 60 -11.29 11.80 7.80
N SER A 61 -10.14 12.34 7.36
CA SER A 61 -10.06 13.67 6.70
C SER A 61 -10.04 13.63 5.17
N ALA A 62 -10.15 12.46 4.54
CA ALA A 62 -10.06 12.28 3.08
C ALA A 62 -8.75 12.82 2.48
N GLU A 63 -7.63 12.63 3.19
CA GLU A 63 -6.29 12.87 2.65
C GLU A 63 -5.68 11.59 2.08
N ARG A 64 -4.64 11.71 1.26
CA ARG A 64 -3.94 10.54 0.69
C ARG A 64 -3.34 9.67 1.79
N LEU A 65 -3.25 8.36 1.54
CA LEU A 65 -2.60 7.39 2.43
C LEU A 65 -1.31 6.93 1.79
N GLU A 66 -0.26 6.73 2.59
CA GLU A 66 1.05 6.30 2.11
C GLU A 66 1.66 5.21 2.97
N SER A 67 2.13 4.14 2.34
CA SER A 67 2.82 3.05 3.02
C SER A 67 4.09 2.66 2.29
N SER A 68 5.04 2.14 3.05
CA SER A 68 6.31 1.65 2.56
C SER A 68 6.55 0.26 3.12
N TYR A 69 7.11 -0.65 2.32
CA TYR A 69 7.41 -1.99 2.77
C TYR A 69 8.74 -2.47 2.21
N VAL A 70 9.64 -2.91 3.07
CA VAL A 70 10.85 -3.61 2.63
C VAL A 70 10.50 -5.07 2.28
N VAL A 71 10.71 -5.47 1.03
CA VAL A 71 10.59 -6.88 0.58
C VAL A 71 11.86 -7.62 0.94
N HIS A 72 12.99 -7.05 0.56
CA HIS A 72 14.34 -7.49 0.92
C HIS A 72 15.31 -6.30 0.79
N ARG A 73 16.60 -6.51 1.09
CA ARG A 73 17.62 -5.45 1.23
C ARG A 73 17.69 -4.40 0.10
N GLU A 74 17.30 -4.74 -1.12
CA GLU A 74 17.44 -3.91 -2.32
C GLU A 74 16.09 -3.61 -2.98
N LEU A 75 14.98 -4.06 -2.37
CA LEU A 75 13.65 -3.97 -2.95
C LEU A 75 12.66 -3.53 -1.89
N SER A 76 12.13 -2.32 -2.08
CA SER A 76 11.07 -1.77 -1.26
C SER A 76 9.92 -1.31 -2.14
N LEU A 77 8.70 -1.45 -1.64
CA LEU A 77 7.47 -0.99 -2.28
C LEU A 77 7.00 0.29 -1.60
N CYS A 78 6.42 1.17 -2.39
CA CYS A 78 5.59 2.26 -1.91
C CYS A 78 4.16 2.06 -2.43
N ILE A 79 3.19 2.13 -1.53
CA ILE A 79 1.76 2.04 -1.84
C ILE A 79 1.10 3.35 -1.43
N VAL A 80 0.46 4.04 -2.38
CA VAL A 80 -0.28 5.26 -2.09
C VAL A 80 -1.70 5.16 -2.59
N THR A 81 -2.64 5.49 -1.72
CA THR A 81 -4.06 5.59 -2.06
C THR A 81 -4.47 7.05 -2.09
N GLU A 82 -5.07 7.48 -3.21
CA GLU A 82 -5.53 8.86 -3.40
C GLU A 82 -6.57 9.27 -2.36
N ALA A 83 -6.68 10.58 -2.13
CA ALA A 83 -7.57 11.20 -1.15
C ALA A 83 -9.02 10.69 -1.22
N ASP A 84 -9.56 10.60 -2.43
CA ASP A 84 -10.92 10.13 -2.73
C ASP A 84 -11.04 8.60 -2.81
N ARG A 85 -9.94 7.88 -2.55
CA ARG A 85 -9.84 6.41 -2.63
C ARG A 85 -10.15 5.84 -4.02
N SER A 86 -10.13 6.67 -5.07
CA SER A 86 -10.45 6.25 -6.45
C SER A 86 -9.35 5.38 -7.07
N ALA A 87 -8.11 5.53 -6.62
CA ALA A 87 -6.97 4.77 -7.09
C ALA A 87 -5.95 4.47 -5.97
N THR A 88 -5.29 3.33 -6.10
CA THR A 88 -4.11 2.95 -5.32
C THR A 88 -2.95 2.65 -6.26
N HIS A 89 -1.89 3.44 -6.13
CA HIS A 89 -0.64 3.30 -6.86
C HIS A 89 0.32 2.41 -6.08
N ILE A 90 0.80 1.35 -6.72
CA ILE A 90 1.79 0.42 -6.17
C ILE A 90 3.05 0.53 -7.03
N ALA A 91 4.14 1.01 -6.44
CA ALA A 91 5.39 1.29 -7.13
C ALA A 91 6.60 0.78 -6.35
N LEU A 92 7.75 0.65 -7.02
CA LEU A 92 9.01 0.50 -6.31
C LEU A 92 9.36 1.81 -5.62
N ALA A 93 9.94 1.74 -4.42
CA ALA A 93 10.39 2.93 -3.71
C ALA A 93 11.44 3.73 -4.51
N SER A 94 12.21 3.06 -5.38
CA SER A 94 13.19 3.70 -6.27
C SER A 94 12.59 4.42 -7.48
N GLU A 95 11.30 4.22 -7.78
CA GLU A 95 10.61 4.87 -8.90
C GLU A 95 9.84 6.12 -8.46
N ARG A 96 9.96 6.48 -7.18
CA ARG A 96 9.20 7.56 -6.56
C ARG A 96 10.07 8.77 -6.23
#